data_AF-A0A662H990-F1
#
_entry.id   AF-A0A662H990-F1
#
_cell.length_a   1.000
_cell.length_b   1.000
_cell.length_c   1.000
_cell.angle_alpha   90.00
_cell.angle_beta   90.00
_cell.angle_gamma   90.00
#
_symmetry.space_group_name_H-M   'P 1'
#
loop_
_entity.id
_entity.type
_entity.pdbx_description
1 polymer ?
#
loop_
_entity_poly.entity_id
_entity_poly.type
_entity_poly.pdbx_seq_one_letter_code
_entity_poly.pdbx_strand_id
1 'polypeptide(L)'
;MATDEWPLDVLREMLNDARYRHVLESIASLYEEVKRLEGEEERLLRQIQEIVREHSPIRGTPVYKWVLNKAGKRYWYWYLHIKENGRTRSKYLGKRLPDWVIEGVSARRRVRALERRLREISRRRLELEGRLHAIFYRT
;
A
#
# COMPACT_ATOMS: atom_id res chain seq x y z
N MET A 1 19.49 6.25 -36.44
CA MET A 1 19.26 6.02 -35.00
C MET A 1 20.19 6.96 -34.27
N ALA A 2 19.73 8.18 -33.97
CA ALA A 2 20.52 9.12 -33.19
C ALA A 2 20.43 8.68 -31.73
N THR A 3 21.57 8.41 -31.12
CA THR A 3 21.68 8.19 -29.68
C THR A 3 21.32 9.49 -28.98
N ASP A 4 20.21 9.51 -28.23
CA ASP A 4 19.84 10.57 -27.27
C ASP A 4 20.78 10.58 -26.05
N GLU A 5 22.07 10.34 -26.26
CA GLU A 5 23.09 10.50 -25.24
C GLU A 5 23.60 11.93 -25.30
N TRP A 6 23.30 12.69 -24.25
CA TRP A 6 23.93 13.98 -24.02
C TRP A 6 25.45 13.79 -24.07
N PRO A 7 26.20 14.58 -24.87
CA PRO A 7 27.65 14.44 -24.92
C PRO A 7 28.20 14.62 -23.51
N LEU A 8 28.99 13.64 -23.03
CA LEU A 8 29.59 13.66 -21.69
C LEU A 8 30.39 14.94 -21.43
N ASP A 9 30.86 15.58 -22.50
CA ASP A 9 31.59 16.84 -22.50
C ASP A 9 30.68 18.02 -22.09
N VAL A 10 29.43 18.04 -22.55
CA VAL A 10 28.41 19.05 -22.19
C VAL A 10 28.01 18.89 -20.73
N LEU A 11 27.82 17.65 -20.26
CA LEU A 11 27.54 17.38 -18.85
C LEU A 11 28.72 17.80 -17.95
N ARG A 12 29.96 17.59 -18.41
CA ARG A 12 31.18 18.05 -17.71
C ARG A 12 31.29 19.57 -17.66
N GLU A 13 30.99 20.27 -18.75
CA GLU A 13 30.96 21.74 -18.75
C GLU A 13 29.87 22.29 -17.83
N MET A 14 28.67 21.70 -17.83
CA MET A 14 27.58 22.08 -16.92
C MET A 14 27.92 21.81 -15.44
N LEU A 15 28.65 20.74 -15.12
CA LEU A 15 29.13 20.46 -13.76
C LEU A 15 30.15 21.50 -13.25
N ASN A 16 30.92 22.10 -14.17
CA ASN A 16 31.94 23.10 -13.87
C ASN A 16 31.39 24.53 -13.79
N ASP A 17 30.21 24.78 -14.37
CA ASP A 17 29.52 26.07 -14.28
C ASP A 17 28.63 26.14 -13.02
N ALA A 18 28.95 27.09 -12.15
CA ALA A 18 28.25 27.30 -10.88
C ALA A 18 26.74 27.54 -11.05
N ARG A 19 26.29 28.02 -12.22
CA ARG A 19 24.88 28.26 -12.53
C ARG A 19 24.06 26.97 -12.67
N TYR A 20 24.67 25.89 -13.16
CA TYR A 20 24.00 24.62 -13.39
C TYR A 20 24.18 23.63 -12.24
N ARG A 21 25.21 23.82 -11.40
CA ARG A 21 25.49 22.96 -10.24
C ARG A 21 24.26 22.78 -9.34
N HIS A 22 23.56 23.85 -8.99
CA HIS A 22 22.38 23.76 -8.11
C HIS A 22 21.22 22.97 -8.75
N VAL A 23 21.04 23.10 -10.08
CA VAL A 23 20.01 22.35 -10.82
C VAL A 23 20.36 20.87 -10.86
N LEU A 24 21.61 20.53 -11.15
CA LEU A 24 22.10 19.15 -11.17
C LEU A 24 22.03 18.48 -9.79
N GLU A 25 22.40 19.20 -8.73
CA GLU A 25 22.23 18.72 -7.34
C GLU A 25 20.77 18.47 -7.00
N SER A 26 19.86 19.35 -7.46
CA SER A 26 18.42 19.19 -7.24
C SER A 26 17.87 17.97 -7.99
N ILE A 27 18.30 17.75 -9.24
CA ILE A 27 17.91 16.57 -10.04
C ILE A 27 18.43 15.29 -9.39
N ALA A 28 19.70 15.28 -8.95
CA ALA A 28 20.30 14.13 -8.28
C ALA A 28 19.54 13.77 -7.00
N SER A 29 19.21 14.76 -6.16
CA SER A 29 18.43 14.56 -4.95
C SER A 29 17.03 14.01 -5.23
N LEU A 30 16.35 14.51 -6.27
CA LEU A 30 15.05 13.98 -6.69
C LEU A 30 15.14 12.53 -7.15
N TYR A 31 16.18 12.17 -7.90
CA TYR A 31 16.41 10.81 -8.37
C TYR A 31 16.69 9.84 -7.23
N GLU A 32 17.54 10.23 -6.28
CA GLU A 32 17.83 9.44 -5.08
C GLU A 32 16.56 9.20 -4.25
N GLU A 33 15.72 10.22 -4.10
CA GLU A 33 14.46 10.12 -3.37
C GLU A 33 13.46 9.19 -4.09
N VAL A 34 13.36 9.25 -5.42
CA VAL A 34 12.53 8.31 -6.21
C VAL A 34 13.00 6.88 -5.97
N LYS A 35 14.29 6.61 -6.09
CA LYS A 35 14.87 5.27 -5.88
C LYS A 35 14.64 4.77 -4.46
N ARG A 36 14.73 5.65 -3.46
CA ARG A 36 14.42 5.32 -2.07
C ARG A 36 12.96 4.90 -1.91
N LEU A 37 12.03 5.64 -2.54
CA LEU A 37 10.60 5.33 -2.50
C LEU A 37 10.29 4.01 -3.20
N GLU A 38 10.88 3.71 -4.35
CA GLU A 38 10.74 2.41 -5.03
C GLU A 38 11.14 1.23 -4.12
N GLY A 39 12.29 1.36 -3.44
CA GLY A 39 12.72 0.35 -2.48
C GLY A 39 11.74 0.18 -1.29
N GLU A 40 11.14 1.27 -0.82
CA GLU A 40 10.12 1.23 0.23
C GLU A 40 8.82 0.56 -0.27
N GLU A 41 8.40 0.81 -1.52
CA GLU A 41 7.25 0.15 -2.14
C GLU A 41 7.44 -1.37 -2.22
N GLU A 42 8.57 -1.82 -2.77
CA GLU A 42 8.86 -3.25 -2.87
C GLU A 42 8.89 -3.93 -1.50
N ARG A 43 9.47 -3.26 -0.49
CA ARG A 43 9.49 -3.77 0.88
C ARG A 43 8.07 -3.91 1.43
N LEU A 44 7.21 -2.92 1.25
CA LEU A 44 5.82 -2.98 1.71
C LEU A 44 5.03 -4.07 1.00
N LEU A 45 5.23 -4.23 -0.32
CA LEU A 45 4.61 -5.30 -1.11
C LEU A 45 5.02 -6.68 -0.59
N ARG A 46 6.31 -6.89 -0.31
CA ARG A 46 6.82 -8.13 0.30
C ARG A 46 6.16 -8.42 1.65
N GLN A 47 6.07 -7.41 2.53
CA GLN A 47 5.41 -7.55 3.83
C GLN A 47 3.91 -7.87 3.70
N ILE A 48 3.21 -7.26 2.75
CA ILE A 48 1.80 -7.57 2.48
C ILE A 48 1.66 -9.03 2.04
N GLN A 49 2.48 -9.48 1.08
CA GLN A 49 2.46 -10.85 0.57
C GLN A 49 2.72 -11.88 1.67
N GLU A 50 3.70 -11.62 2.54
CA GLU A 50 4.03 -12.46 3.69
C GLU A 50 2.83 -12.60 4.65
N ILE A 51 2.22 -11.49 5.06
CA ILE A 51 1.04 -11.52 5.96
C ILE A 51 -0.14 -12.25 5.31
N VAL A 52 -0.36 -12.04 4.01
CA VAL A 52 -1.43 -12.71 3.28
C VAL A 52 -1.21 -14.22 3.25
N ARG A 53 0.02 -14.65 2.99
CA ARG A 53 0.41 -16.06 2.94
C ARG A 53 0.29 -16.75 4.30
N GLU A 54 0.75 -16.10 5.36
CA GLU A 54 0.89 -16.73 6.69
C GLU A 54 -0.39 -16.66 7.52
N HIS A 55 -1.17 -15.59 7.40
CA HIS A 55 -2.26 -15.32 8.33
C HIS A 55 -3.63 -15.17 7.68
N SER A 56 -3.76 -15.40 6.36
CA SER A 56 -5.02 -15.45 5.62
C SER A 56 -6.05 -14.38 6.05
N PRO A 57 -5.81 -13.08 5.73
CA PRO A 57 -6.72 -11.99 6.08
C PRO A 57 -8.18 -12.28 5.69
N ILE A 58 -9.08 -12.28 6.67
CA ILE A 58 -10.48 -12.62 6.40
C ILE A 58 -11.29 -11.41 5.90
N ARG A 59 -12.25 -11.67 5.02
CA ARG A 59 -13.27 -10.70 4.63
C ARG A 59 -14.41 -10.68 5.66
N GLY A 60 -14.91 -9.49 6.00
CA GLY A 60 -16.05 -9.31 6.90
C GLY A 60 -15.73 -8.96 8.36
N THR A 61 -16.76 -8.64 9.14
CA THR A 61 -16.60 -8.17 10.52
C THR A 61 -17.27 -9.16 11.48
N PRO A 62 -16.57 -9.63 12.53
CA PRO A 62 -17.23 -10.42 13.56
C PRO A 62 -18.19 -9.53 14.36
N VAL A 63 -19.41 -10.02 14.58
CA VAL A 63 -20.50 -9.35 15.27
C VAL A 63 -21.08 -10.31 16.30
N TYR A 64 -21.24 -9.83 17.53
CA TYR A 64 -21.87 -10.57 18.62
C TYR A 64 -23.34 -10.15 18.73
N LYS A 65 -24.27 -11.09 18.54
CA LYS A 65 -25.71 -10.80 18.57
C LYS A 65 -26.49 -11.90 19.28
N TRP A 66 -27.63 -11.52 19.84
CA TRP A 66 -28.55 -12.48 20.44
C TRP A 66 -29.57 -13.02 19.44
N VAL A 67 -30.06 -14.23 19.69
CA VAL A 67 -31.15 -14.90 18.99
C VAL A 67 -32.08 -15.56 20.02
N LEU A 68 -33.34 -15.74 19.67
CA LEU A 68 -34.30 -16.50 20.47
C LEU A 68 -34.28 -17.96 20.06
N ASN A 69 -34.32 -18.86 21.04
CA ASN A 69 -34.64 -20.25 20.78
C ASN A 69 -36.16 -20.46 20.70
N LYS A 70 -36.59 -21.67 20.34
CA LYS A 70 -38.02 -22.05 20.26
C LYS A 70 -38.78 -21.86 21.59
N ALA A 71 -38.08 -21.84 22.72
CA ALA A 71 -38.64 -21.64 24.06
C ALA A 71 -38.61 -20.17 24.53
N GLY A 72 -38.29 -19.21 23.64
CA GLY A 72 -38.25 -17.78 23.97
C GLY A 72 -37.04 -17.34 24.82
N LYS A 73 -36.04 -18.20 25.02
CA LYS A 73 -34.79 -17.85 25.73
C LYS A 73 -33.78 -17.22 24.77
N ARG A 74 -33.11 -16.16 25.23
CA ARG A 74 -32.05 -15.45 24.49
C ARG A 74 -30.72 -16.20 24.58
N TYR A 75 -30.05 -16.33 23.45
CA TYR A 75 -28.70 -16.87 23.33
C TYR A 75 -27.84 -15.94 22.51
N TRP A 76 -26.59 -15.78 22.92
CA TRP A 76 -25.64 -14.93 22.23
C TRP A 76 -24.66 -15.75 21.41
N TYR A 77 -24.41 -15.30 20.20
CA TYR A 77 -23.50 -15.96 19.27
C TYR A 77 -22.72 -14.96 18.43
N TRP A 78 -21.56 -15.41 17.98
CA TRP A 78 -20.73 -14.72 17.01
C TRP A 78 -21.16 -15.03 15.59
N TYR A 79 -21.14 -14.01 14.74
CA TYR A 79 -21.37 -14.11 13.31
C TYR A 79 -20.31 -13.29 12.56
N LEU A 80 -19.88 -13.78 11.40
CA LEU A 80 -19.07 -13.01 10.46
C LEU A 80 -20.00 -12.33 9.44
N HIS A 81 -20.06 -11.00 9.46
CA HIS A 81 -20.79 -10.21 8.48
C HIS A 81 -19.91 -9.92 7.27
N ILE A 82 -20.26 -10.47 6.12
CA ILE A 82 -19.55 -10.30 4.85
C ILE A 82 -20.44 -9.49 3.92
N LYS A 83 -19.93 -8.38 3.36
CA LYS A 83 -20.64 -7.62 2.33
C LYS A 83 -20.28 -8.17 0.95
N GLU A 84 -21.27 -8.68 0.23
CA GLU A 84 -21.15 -9.20 -1.14
C GLU A 84 -22.33 -8.66 -1.96
N ASN A 85 -22.07 -8.09 -3.14
CA ASN A 85 -23.10 -7.59 -4.06
C ASN A 85 -24.15 -6.67 -3.41
N GLY A 86 -23.70 -5.75 -2.55
CA GLY A 86 -24.57 -4.80 -1.83
C GLY A 86 -25.38 -5.40 -0.67
N ARG A 87 -25.30 -6.72 -0.43
CA ARG A 87 -26.01 -7.42 0.65
C ARG A 87 -25.05 -7.88 1.74
N THR A 88 -25.55 -7.98 2.97
CA THR A 88 -24.77 -8.52 4.11
C THR A 88 -25.14 -9.97 4.34
N ARG A 89 -24.20 -10.88 4.14
CA ARG A 89 -24.32 -12.29 4.51
C ARG A 89 -23.75 -12.48 5.91
N SER A 90 -24.53 -13.11 6.79
CA SER A 90 -24.08 -13.49 8.13
C SER A 90 -23.69 -14.97 8.15
N LYS A 91 -22.42 -15.27 8.41
CA LYS A 91 -21.96 -16.66 8.65
C LYS A 91 -21.87 -16.90 10.16
N TYR A 92 -22.57 -17.91 10.67
CA TYR A 92 -22.50 -18.27 12.08
C TYR A 92 -21.10 -18.78 12.46
N LEU A 93 -20.59 -18.32 13.61
CA LEU A 93 -19.25 -18.67 14.11
C LEU A 93 -19.28 -19.49 15.42
N GLY A 94 -20.40 -19.52 16.13
CA GLY A 94 -20.50 -20.22 17.41
C GLY A 94 -20.67 -19.30 18.61
N LYS A 95 -20.62 -19.89 19.82
CA LYS A 95 -20.68 -19.15 21.09
C LYS A 95 -19.38 -18.41 21.41
N ARG A 96 -18.25 -18.96 20.95
CA ARG A 96 -16.91 -18.38 21.08
C ARG A 96 -16.43 -17.94 19.71
N LEU A 97 -15.63 -16.89 19.67
CA LEU A 97 -15.03 -16.41 18.43
C LEU A 97 -13.85 -17.33 18.08
N PRO A 98 -13.83 -17.97 16.90
CA PRO A 98 -12.73 -18.86 16.52
C PRO A 98 -11.40 -18.11 16.38
N ASP A 99 -10.29 -18.76 16.73
CA ASP A 99 -8.96 -18.13 16.71
C ASP A 99 -8.56 -17.67 15.30
N TRP A 100 -8.84 -18.47 14.28
CA TRP A 100 -8.60 -18.11 12.87
C TRP A 100 -9.33 -16.81 12.46
N VAL A 101 -10.48 -16.49 13.09
CA VAL A 101 -11.20 -15.23 12.84
C VAL A 101 -10.45 -14.06 13.47
N ILE A 102 -9.97 -14.25 14.70
CA ILE A 102 -9.22 -13.23 15.45
C ILE A 102 -7.94 -12.90 14.69
N GLU A 103 -7.16 -13.92 14.34
CA GLU A 103 -5.93 -13.80 13.57
C GLU A 103 -6.16 -13.16 12.21
N GLY A 104 -7.16 -13.64 11.47
CA GLY A 104 -7.48 -13.10 10.15
C GLY A 104 -7.94 -11.64 10.18
N VAL A 105 -8.67 -11.21 11.22
CA VAL A 105 -9.05 -9.79 11.40
C VAL A 105 -7.83 -8.94 11.72
N SER A 106 -6.93 -9.43 12.57
CA SER A 106 -5.67 -8.75 12.91
C SER A 106 -4.77 -8.61 11.67
N ALA A 107 -4.59 -9.69 10.92
CA ALA A 107 -3.85 -9.72 9.66
C ALA A 107 -4.42 -8.72 8.65
N ARG A 108 -5.74 -8.67 8.48
CA ARG A 108 -6.38 -7.66 7.61
C ARG A 108 -6.08 -6.24 8.05
N ARG A 109 -6.09 -5.94 9.36
CA ARG A 109 -5.77 -4.60 9.86
C ARG A 109 -4.33 -4.22 9.51
N ARG A 110 -3.39 -5.14 9.72
CA ARG A 110 -1.97 -4.95 9.33
C ARG A 110 -1.83 -4.69 7.83
N VAL A 111 -2.43 -5.55 6.99
CA VAL A 111 -2.42 -5.36 5.53
C VAL A 111 -3.00 -4.01 5.13
N ARG A 112 -4.16 -3.62 5.68
CA ARG A 112 -4.77 -2.32 5.37
C ARG A 112 -3.88 -1.13 5.76
N ALA A 113 -3.13 -1.24 6.85
CA ALA A 113 -2.18 -0.20 7.25
C ALA A 113 -1.03 -0.09 6.23
N LEU A 114 -0.47 -1.23 5.82
CA LEU A 114 0.59 -1.29 4.81
C LEU A 114 0.09 -0.79 3.44
N GLU A 115 -1.12 -1.17 3.02
CA GLU A 115 -1.73 -0.69 1.77
C GLU A 115 -1.93 0.82 1.76
N ARG A 116 -2.32 1.43 2.89
CA ARG A 116 -2.44 2.89 3.00
C ARG A 116 -1.08 3.56 2.82
N ARG A 117 -0.07 3.06 3.54
CA ARG A 117 1.30 3.53 3.45
C ARG A 117 1.85 3.40 2.03
N LEU A 118 1.62 2.26 1.38
CA LEU A 118 2.01 2.01 0.01
C LEU A 118 1.39 3.05 -0.93
N ARG A 119 0.09 3.32 -0.83
CA ARG A 119 -0.57 4.36 -1.65
C ARG A 119 0.03 5.75 -1.47
N GLU A 120 0.40 6.12 -0.25
CA GLU A 120 1.04 7.41 0.05
C GLU A 120 2.40 7.52 -0.63
N ILE A 121 3.22 6.47 -0.51
CA ILE A 121 4.54 6.39 -1.14
C ILE A 121 4.43 6.38 -2.66
N SER A 122 3.54 5.57 -3.23
CA SER A 122 3.31 5.53 -4.68
C SER A 122 2.88 6.87 -5.22
N ARG A 123 1.98 7.56 -4.52
CA ARG A 123 1.57 8.91 -4.92
C ARG A 123 2.76 9.87 -4.92
N ARG A 124 3.59 9.82 -3.87
CA ARG A 124 4.77 10.68 -3.77
C ARG A 124 5.79 10.38 -4.86
N ARG A 125 6.06 9.09 -5.13
CA ARG A 125 6.98 8.68 -6.20
C ARG A 125 6.53 9.21 -7.55
N LEU A 126 5.26 8.98 -7.91
CA LEU A 126 4.68 9.48 -9.17
C LEU A 126 4.75 11.01 -9.29
N GLU A 127 4.56 11.72 -8.18
CA GLU A 127 4.73 13.18 -8.16
C GLU A 127 6.17 13.60 -8.49
N LEU A 128 7.16 12.93 -7.89
CA LEU A 128 8.58 13.23 -8.13
C LEU A 128 9.02 12.83 -9.54
N GLU A 129 8.56 11.71 -10.06
CA GLU A 129 8.77 11.29 -11.44
C GLU A 129 8.18 12.31 -12.43
N GLY A 130 6.97 12.81 -12.16
CA GLY A 130 6.36 13.87 -12.95
C GLY A 130 7.18 15.16 -12.93
N ARG A 131 7.77 15.52 -11.79
CA ARG A 131 8.68 16.68 -11.69
C ARG A 131 9.96 16.45 -12.49
N LEU A 132 10.59 15.29 -12.37
CA LEU A 132 11.77 14.93 -13.16
C LEU A 132 11.47 14.96 -14.66
N HIS A 133 10.37 14.35 -15.08
CA HIS A 133 9.93 14.39 -16.47
C HIS A 133 9.71 15.84 -16.96
N ALA A 134 9.11 16.71 -16.15
CA ALA A 134 8.93 18.11 -16.51
C ALA A 134 10.26 18.88 -16.63
N ILE A 135 11.31 18.47 -15.92
CA ILE A 135 12.65 19.08 -16.04
C ILE A 135 13.30 18.65 -17.36
N PHE A 136 13.23 17.37 -17.72
CA PHE A 136 13.92 16.84 -18.90
C PHE A 136 13.18 17.09 -20.23
N TYR A 137 11.85 17.20 -20.20
CA TYR A 137 11.02 17.27 -21.41
C TYR A 137 10.21 18.58 -21.54
N ARG A 138 10.55 19.62 -20.77
CA ARG A 138 10.11 21.00 -21.08
C ARG A 138 10.93 21.54 -22.26
N THR A 139 10.52 21.12 -23.45
CA THR A 139 10.64 21.83 -24.73
C THR A 139 9.23 22.08 -25.24
#